data_AF-A0A0D2N1T6-F1
#
_entry.id   AF-A0A0D2N1T6-F1
#
_cell.length_a   1.000
_cell.length_b   1.000
_cell.length_c   1.000
_cell.angle_alpha   90.00
_cell.angle_beta   90.00
_cell.angle_gamma   90.00
#
_symmetry.space_group_name_H-M   'P 1'
#
loop_
_entity.id
_entity.type
_entity.pdbx_description
1 polymer ?
#
loop_
_entity_poly.entity_id
_entity_poly.type
_entity_poly.pdbx_seq_one_letter_code
_entity_poly.pdbx_strand_id
1 'polypeptide(L)'
;AESLLRTGRSFGRSIHALCNVHAMVSNGIARKGEQSEEPEEAFTARERRENKMFAALLKSLLGLEARLMAGDSEDILLITTMLQKGSSSARSEDIKILKSIILDWLVVPGDTLFPPMSANVKADCGFRHDATGALLCPVGIDWNNLEQKIKSGELKVSGEQWPIMVYASYTYNEDAPWKGLLQSSILLKVFRQIFTSRNGPRNIGMHTSLTSVTPASIAYAAVQARFALLSSAVFSRSNTVTDSEIFYNCVIDRLEAPDNIREVDCLLAWWNRLIFPDHTPISRLISKNSVLAKIKAKRMAIKLAALGNPETLLHQLPDNES
;
A
#
# COMPACT_ATOMS: atom_id res chain seq x y z
N ALA A 1 21.63 1.03 13.37
CA ALA A 1 21.39 2.14 12.43
C ALA A 1 20.63 1.68 11.19
N GLU A 2 21.17 0.73 10.42
CA GLU A 2 20.57 0.25 9.17
C GLU A 2 19.19 -0.40 9.33
N SER A 3 18.99 -1.20 10.39
CA SER A 3 17.68 -1.80 10.70
C SER A 3 16.58 -0.74 10.88
N LEU A 4 16.86 0.32 11.65
CA LEU A 4 15.93 1.44 11.86
C LEU A 4 15.64 2.20 10.57
N LEU A 5 16.65 2.45 9.74
CA LEU A 5 16.43 3.07 8.43
C LEU A 5 15.50 2.22 7.57
N ARG A 6 15.75 0.90 7.48
CA ARG A 6 14.93 -0.04 6.72
C ARG A 6 13.50 -0.11 7.27
N THR A 7 13.33 -0.16 8.58
CA THR A 7 12.01 -0.13 9.23
C THR A 7 11.28 1.18 8.92
N GLY A 8 11.97 2.33 9.01
CA GLY A 8 11.41 3.63 8.65
C GLY A 8 10.94 3.71 7.20
N ARG A 9 11.70 3.14 6.26
CA ARG A 9 11.30 3.02 4.84
C ARG A 9 10.01 2.22 4.68
N SER A 10 9.92 1.05 5.32
CA SER A 10 8.73 0.20 5.25
C SER A 10 7.51 0.84 5.90
N PHE A 11 7.71 1.45 7.07
CA PHE A 11 6.69 2.17 7.83
C PHE A 11 6.09 3.33 7.00
N GLY A 12 6.96 4.16 6.39
CA GLY A 12 6.53 5.28 5.55
C GLY A 12 5.68 4.85 4.35
N ARG A 13 6.01 3.71 3.72
CA ARG A 13 5.28 3.23 2.55
C ARG A 13 3.96 2.52 2.90
N SER A 14 3.90 1.81 4.02
CA SER A 14 2.84 0.81 4.26
C SER A 14 1.97 1.08 5.49
N ILE A 15 2.42 1.94 6.40
CA ILE A 15 1.72 2.26 7.66
C ILE A 15 1.29 3.72 7.64
N HIS A 16 2.23 4.67 7.56
CA HIS A 16 1.88 6.09 7.46
C HIS A 16 2.99 6.93 6.83
N ALA A 17 2.66 7.66 5.76
CA ALA A 17 3.64 8.33 4.90
C ALA A 17 4.16 9.67 5.41
N LEU A 18 3.31 10.38 6.16
CA LEU A 18 3.49 11.79 6.51
C LEU A 18 3.36 12.05 8.02
N CYS A 19 3.53 11.02 8.86
CA CYS A 19 3.44 11.25 10.31
C CYS A 19 4.72 11.90 10.84
N ASN A 20 4.58 12.69 11.91
CA ASN A 20 5.70 13.06 12.76
C ASN A 20 6.07 11.86 13.63
N VAL A 21 7.11 11.12 13.25
CA VAL A 21 7.51 9.88 13.94
C VAL A 21 7.89 10.14 15.39
N HIS A 22 8.54 11.27 15.70
CA HIS A 22 8.92 11.60 17.07
C HIS A 22 7.69 11.78 17.95
N ALA A 23 6.75 12.66 17.55
CA ALA A 23 5.52 12.89 18.30
C ALA A 23 4.72 11.60 18.51
N MET A 24 4.55 10.80 17.45
CA MET A 24 3.84 9.52 17.53
C MET A 24 4.52 8.53 18.52
N VAL A 25 5.85 8.46 18.53
CA VAL A 25 6.60 7.58 19.46
C VAL A 25 6.52 8.10 20.90
N SER A 26 6.70 9.41 21.12
CA SER A 26 6.59 10.02 22.45
C SER A 26 5.20 9.79 23.06
N ASN A 27 4.14 10.04 22.29
CA ASN A 27 2.76 9.79 22.71
C ASN A 27 2.51 8.30 22.98
N GLY A 28 3.08 7.42 22.14
CA GLY A 28 2.97 5.97 22.31
C GLY A 28 3.66 5.44 23.58
N ILE A 29 4.82 5.99 23.94
CA ILE A 29 5.53 5.67 25.19
C ILE A 29 4.71 6.14 26.39
N ALA A 30 4.26 7.40 26.39
CA ALA A 30 3.40 7.93 27.45
C ALA A 30 2.15 7.07 27.66
N ARG A 31 1.53 6.63 26.57
CA ARG A 31 0.34 5.77 26.60
C ARG A 31 0.59 4.36 27.15
N LYS A 32 1.79 3.80 26.96
CA LYS A 32 2.16 2.50 27.54
C LYS A 32 2.65 2.59 28.99
N GLY A 33 3.05 3.78 29.44
CA GLY A 33 3.51 4.03 30.80
C GLY A 33 2.45 4.79 31.60
N GLU A 34 2.61 6.11 31.66
CA GLU A 34 1.84 7.04 32.49
C GLU A 34 0.32 6.98 32.26
N GLN A 35 -0.12 6.73 31.02
CA GLN A 35 -1.53 6.70 30.65
C GLN A 35 -2.06 5.29 30.35
N SER A 36 -1.39 4.24 30.86
CA SER A 36 -1.76 2.85 30.60
C SER A 36 -3.13 2.45 31.17
N GLU A 37 -3.56 3.11 32.24
CA GLU A 37 -4.85 2.89 32.91
C GLU A 37 -5.99 3.74 32.30
N GLU A 38 -5.68 4.67 31.38
CA GLU A 38 -6.70 5.51 30.76
C GLU A 38 -7.53 4.70 29.74
N PRO A 39 -8.86 4.74 29.81
CA PRO A 39 -9.72 4.02 28.88
C PRO A 39 -9.59 4.58 27.45
N GLU A 40 -9.85 3.74 26.44
CA GLU A 40 -9.69 4.14 25.03
C GLU A 40 -10.59 5.33 24.65
N GLU A 41 -11.74 5.46 25.29
CA GLU A 41 -12.71 6.55 25.12
C GLU A 41 -12.21 7.91 25.58
N ALA A 42 -11.18 7.97 26.44
CA ALA A 42 -10.57 9.23 26.89
C ALA A 42 -9.76 9.90 25.77
N PHE A 43 -9.40 9.15 24.73
CA PHE A 43 -8.55 9.61 23.64
C PHE A 43 -9.37 10.01 22.40
N THR A 44 -8.95 11.10 21.78
CA THR A 44 -9.49 11.54 20.49
C THR A 44 -9.28 10.49 19.40
N ALA A 45 -10.08 10.55 18.33
CA ALA A 45 -9.91 9.66 17.18
C ALA A 45 -8.48 9.71 16.59
N ARG A 46 -7.86 10.90 16.61
CA ARG A 46 -6.49 11.12 16.18
C ARG A 46 -5.48 10.38 17.06
N GLU A 47 -5.58 10.51 18.38
CA GLU A 47 -4.67 9.83 19.33
C GLU A 47 -4.83 8.31 19.28
N ARG A 48 -6.05 7.82 19.08
CA ARG A 48 -6.31 6.39 18.85
C ARG A 48 -5.65 5.89 17.56
N ARG A 49 -5.71 6.66 16.48
CA ARG A 49 -4.98 6.36 15.23
C ARG A 49 -3.47 6.38 15.44
N GLU A 50 -2.94 7.41 16.11
CA GLU A 50 -1.51 7.51 16.44
C GLU A 50 -1.01 6.31 17.23
N ASN A 51 -1.79 5.83 18.21
CA ASN A 51 -1.48 4.62 18.95
C ASN A 51 -1.53 3.34 18.10
N LYS A 52 -2.49 3.21 17.17
CA LYS A 52 -2.51 2.08 16.21
C LYS A 52 -1.26 2.07 15.32
N MET A 53 -0.82 3.25 14.87
CA MET A 53 0.42 3.39 14.09
C MET A 53 1.65 3.01 14.93
N PHE A 54 1.71 3.45 16.18
CA PHE A 54 2.78 3.10 17.11
C PHE A 54 2.82 1.58 17.35
N ALA A 55 1.68 0.94 17.61
CA ALA A 55 1.61 -0.51 17.77
C ALA A 55 2.06 -1.27 16.50
N ALA A 56 1.73 -0.78 15.31
CA ALA A 56 2.20 -1.34 14.05
C ALA A 56 3.73 -1.15 13.86
N LEU A 57 4.28 -0.02 14.27
CA LEU A 57 5.72 0.24 14.28
C LEU A 57 6.46 -0.75 15.19
N LEU A 58 5.96 -0.98 16.40
CA LEU A 58 6.57 -1.94 17.35
C LEU A 58 6.63 -3.36 16.77
N LYS A 59 5.58 -3.79 16.07
CA LYS A 59 5.54 -5.10 15.36
C LYS A 59 6.51 -5.19 14.19
N SER A 60 6.98 -4.06 13.66
CA SER A 60 7.84 -4.01 12.47
C SER A 60 9.32 -4.25 12.76
N LEU A 61 9.75 -4.21 14.02
CA LEU A 61 11.14 -4.46 14.41
C LEU A 61 11.19 -5.13 15.79
N LEU A 62 11.64 -6.38 15.81
CA LEU A 62 11.83 -7.15 17.06
C LEU A 62 12.75 -6.37 18.02
N GLY A 63 12.35 -6.31 19.29
CA GLY A 63 13.10 -5.62 20.34
C GLY A 63 13.00 -4.09 20.32
N LEU A 64 12.26 -3.50 19.37
CA LEU A 64 12.08 -2.04 19.33
C LEU A 64 11.34 -1.52 20.56
N GLU A 65 10.31 -2.23 21.02
CA GLU A 65 9.56 -1.86 22.23
C GLU A 65 10.46 -1.79 23.46
N ALA A 66 11.17 -2.88 23.77
CA ALA A 66 12.10 -2.91 24.90
C ALA A 66 13.14 -1.79 24.82
N ARG A 67 13.65 -1.51 23.61
CA ARG A 67 14.61 -0.43 23.39
C ARG A 67 14.03 0.97 23.62
N LEU A 68 12.78 1.21 23.21
CA LEU A 68 12.10 2.50 23.43
C LEU A 68 11.75 2.71 24.90
N MET A 69 11.36 1.66 25.62
CA MET A 69 10.97 1.76 27.03
C MET A 69 12.17 1.86 27.98
N ALA A 70 13.34 1.33 27.59
CA ALA A 70 14.57 1.41 28.38
C ALA A 70 15.50 2.56 27.98
N GLY A 71 15.28 3.18 26.82
CA GLY A 71 16.11 4.24 26.28
C GLY A 71 15.86 5.59 26.94
N ASP A 72 16.90 6.42 27.02
CA ASP A 72 16.77 7.80 27.44
C ASP A 72 16.28 8.71 26.29
N SER A 73 16.19 10.02 26.56
CA SER A 73 15.72 11.01 25.58
C SER A 73 16.61 11.06 24.31
N GLU A 74 17.93 10.89 24.46
CA GLU A 74 18.86 10.91 23.33
C GLU A 74 18.72 9.65 22.47
N ASP A 75 18.56 8.50 23.10
CA ASP A 75 18.30 7.22 22.43
C ASP A 75 16.99 7.25 21.65
N ILE A 76 15.91 7.75 22.27
CA ILE A 76 14.61 7.90 21.61
C ILE A 76 14.74 8.85 20.41
N LEU A 77 15.39 10.00 20.59
CA LEU A 77 15.60 10.98 19.52
C LEU A 77 16.39 10.36 18.35
N LEU A 78 17.44 9.60 18.64
CA LEU A 78 18.21 8.88 17.62
C LEU A 78 17.34 7.87 16.87
N ILE A 79 16.56 7.06 17.59
CA ILE A 79 15.66 6.06 16.99
C ILE A 79 14.64 6.73 16.06
N THR A 80 13.94 7.75 16.56
CA THR A 80 12.92 8.47 15.78
C THR A 80 13.53 9.19 14.58
N THR A 81 14.73 9.75 14.73
CA THR A 81 15.45 10.41 13.63
C THR A 81 15.79 9.41 12.53
N MET A 82 16.26 8.22 12.88
CA MET A 82 16.60 7.19 11.90
C MET A 82 15.36 6.63 11.19
N LEU A 83 14.26 6.45 11.91
CA LEU A 83 12.98 6.04 11.32
C LEU A 83 12.43 7.12 10.36
N GLN A 84 12.42 8.38 10.78
CA GLN A 84 11.97 9.52 9.98
C GLN A 84 12.84 9.71 8.73
N LYS A 85 14.16 9.56 8.88
CA LYS A 85 15.12 9.58 7.76
C LYS A 85 14.81 8.45 6.78
N GLY A 86 14.59 7.23 7.26
CA GLY A 86 14.19 6.10 6.43
C GLY A 86 12.92 6.39 5.61
N SER A 87 11.84 6.82 6.27
CA SER A 87 10.58 7.19 5.62
C SER A 87 10.80 8.28 4.55
N SER A 88 11.58 9.31 4.87
CA SER A 88 11.83 10.44 3.97
C SER A 88 12.73 10.10 2.78
N SER A 89 13.71 9.24 2.98
CA SER A 89 14.56 8.71 1.90
C SER A 89 13.78 7.83 0.95
N ALA A 90 12.95 6.89 1.46
CA ALA A 90 12.09 6.05 0.62
C ALA A 90 11.19 6.88 -0.29
N ARG A 91 10.48 7.86 0.28
CA ARG A 91 9.61 8.77 -0.49
C ARG A 91 10.36 9.59 -1.53
N SER A 92 11.55 10.10 -1.20
CA SER A 92 12.38 10.85 -2.13
C SER A 92 12.87 10.00 -3.31
N GLU A 93 13.20 8.73 -3.05
CA GLU A 93 13.61 7.79 -4.10
C GLU A 93 12.43 7.36 -4.97
N ASP A 94 11.29 7.02 -4.34
CA ASP A 94 10.06 6.63 -5.05
C ASP A 94 9.64 7.75 -6.00
N ILE A 95 9.60 9.00 -5.52
CA ILE A 95 9.19 10.12 -6.36
C ILE A 95 10.18 10.41 -7.48
N LYS A 96 11.49 10.25 -7.23
CA LYS A 96 12.52 10.44 -8.27
C LYS A 96 12.29 9.49 -9.44
N ILE A 97 11.97 8.22 -9.15
CA ILE A 97 11.68 7.22 -10.17
C ILE A 97 10.36 7.56 -10.89
N LEU A 98 9.31 7.86 -10.13
CA LEU A 98 7.97 8.10 -10.68
C LEU A 98 7.89 9.31 -11.61
N LYS A 99 8.61 10.39 -11.32
CA LYS A 99 8.62 11.61 -12.14
C LYS A 99 8.92 11.35 -13.62
N SER A 100 9.79 10.39 -13.91
CA SER A 100 10.13 10.05 -15.28
C SER A 100 9.09 9.11 -15.90
N ILE A 101 8.84 7.98 -15.25
CA ILE A 101 8.08 6.89 -15.87
C ILE A 101 6.57 7.16 -15.94
N ILE A 102 6.04 8.05 -15.08
CA ILE A 102 4.61 8.30 -15.04
C ILE A 102 4.13 9.00 -16.30
N LEU A 103 4.98 9.84 -16.91
CA LEU A 103 4.67 10.56 -18.14
C LEU A 103 4.54 9.57 -19.31
N ASP A 104 5.42 8.56 -19.38
CA ASP A 104 5.35 7.49 -20.36
C ASP A 104 4.05 6.69 -20.27
N TRP A 105 3.42 6.65 -19.09
CA TRP A 105 2.14 5.96 -18.90
C TRP A 105 0.92 6.75 -19.34
N LEU A 106 1.08 8.05 -19.58
CA LEU A 106 0.01 8.94 -20.08
C LEU A 106 -0.15 8.83 -21.59
N VAL A 107 0.84 8.27 -22.27
CA VAL A 107 0.90 8.21 -23.73
C VAL A 107 0.58 6.79 -24.20
N VAL A 108 -0.10 6.68 -25.34
CA VAL A 108 -0.23 5.41 -26.04
C VAL A 108 1.17 5.01 -26.54
N PRO A 109 1.59 3.74 -26.44
CA PRO A 109 2.90 3.31 -26.94
C PRO A 109 3.09 3.70 -28.41
N GLY A 110 4.09 4.55 -28.68
CA GLY A 110 4.40 5.04 -30.03
C GLY A 110 4.03 6.52 -30.28
N ASP A 111 3.20 7.11 -29.43
CA ASP A 111 2.86 8.53 -29.48
C ASP A 111 3.77 9.36 -28.56
N THR A 112 3.67 10.68 -28.67
CA THR A 112 4.30 11.66 -27.75
C THR A 112 3.26 12.59 -27.16
N LEU A 113 3.46 13.06 -25.92
CA LEU A 113 2.64 14.13 -25.36
C LEU A 113 2.76 15.39 -26.22
N PHE A 114 1.67 16.12 -26.32
CA PHE A 114 1.63 17.41 -26.99
C PHE A 114 1.16 18.48 -26.00
N PRO A 115 2.01 19.49 -25.70
CA PRO A 115 3.43 19.61 -26.08
C PRO A 115 4.33 18.54 -25.42
N PRO A 116 5.50 18.19 -26.00
CA PRO A 116 6.40 17.21 -25.40
C PRO A 116 6.89 17.66 -24.02
N MET A 117 6.78 16.78 -23.02
CA MET A 117 7.31 17.03 -21.68
C MET A 117 8.61 16.26 -21.45
N SER A 118 9.64 16.97 -20.99
CA SER A 118 10.84 16.33 -20.49
C SER A 118 10.62 15.84 -19.07
N ALA A 119 10.93 14.56 -18.80
CA ALA A 119 10.91 13.97 -17.46
C ALA A 119 11.68 14.78 -16.39
N ASN A 120 12.65 15.59 -16.82
CA ASN A 120 13.48 16.41 -15.95
C ASN A 120 12.97 17.84 -15.76
N VAL A 121 12.01 18.29 -16.57
CA VAL A 121 11.44 19.65 -16.53
C VAL A 121 10.02 19.58 -16.00
N LYS A 122 9.89 19.66 -14.67
CA LYS A 122 8.58 19.65 -14.00
C LYS A 122 7.76 20.91 -14.20
N ALA A 123 8.37 22.01 -14.64
CA ALA A 123 7.67 23.28 -14.84
C ALA A 123 6.47 23.11 -15.78
N ASP A 124 6.60 22.25 -16.80
CA ASP A 124 5.58 22.07 -17.81
C ASP A 124 4.50 21.05 -17.41
N CYS A 125 4.72 20.28 -16.34
CA CYS A 125 3.73 19.33 -15.82
C CYS A 125 2.60 20.02 -15.03
N GLY A 126 1.71 19.23 -14.45
CA GLY A 126 0.63 19.70 -13.57
C GLY A 126 -0.49 20.36 -14.35
N PHE A 127 -1.07 21.42 -13.78
CA PHE A 127 -2.17 22.14 -14.43
C PHE A 127 -1.75 22.95 -15.66
N ARG A 128 -0.44 23.10 -15.91
CA ARG A 128 0.08 23.83 -17.08
C ARG A 128 0.09 23.01 -18.37
N HIS A 129 -0.11 21.69 -18.29
CA HIS A 129 -0.21 20.80 -19.45
C HIS A 129 -1.51 20.01 -19.40
N ASP A 130 -2.19 19.88 -20.54
CA ASP A 130 -3.57 19.39 -20.60
C ASP A 130 -3.69 17.93 -20.15
N ALA A 131 -2.79 17.04 -20.60
CA ALA A 131 -2.81 15.63 -20.17
C ALA A 131 -2.67 15.45 -18.64
N THR A 132 -1.72 16.13 -17.99
CA THR A 132 -1.54 16.06 -16.54
C THR A 132 -2.59 16.85 -15.78
N GLY A 133 -3.02 17.99 -16.32
CA GLY A 133 -4.02 18.88 -15.75
C GLY A 133 -5.40 18.23 -15.71
N ALA A 134 -5.82 17.59 -16.81
CA ALA A 134 -7.07 16.84 -16.88
C ALA A 134 -7.11 15.72 -15.84
N LEU A 135 -6.00 14.97 -15.64
CA LEU A 135 -5.91 13.93 -14.62
C LEU A 135 -5.91 14.47 -13.18
N LEU A 136 -5.36 15.67 -12.97
CA LEU A 136 -5.33 16.34 -11.67
C LEU A 136 -6.59 17.15 -11.37
N CYS A 137 -7.46 17.35 -12.37
CA CYS A 137 -8.69 18.10 -12.22
C CYS A 137 -9.57 17.45 -11.15
N PRO A 138 -10.13 18.22 -10.20
CA PRO A 138 -11.07 17.70 -9.23
C PRO A 138 -12.25 16.98 -9.89
N VAL A 139 -12.67 15.91 -9.24
CA VAL A 139 -13.88 15.18 -9.60
C VAL A 139 -15.10 16.10 -9.51
N GLY A 140 -16.05 15.96 -10.45
CA GLY A 140 -17.26 16.79 -10.52
C GLY A 140 -17.03 18.18 -11.14
N ILE A 141 -15.82 18.43 -11.66
CA ILE A 141 -15.47 19.66 -12.37
C ILE A 141 -15.04 19.29 -13.78
N ASP A 142 -15.58 20.00 -14.77
CA ASP A 142 -15.10 19.92 -16.14
C ASP A 142 -13.82 20.74 -16.29
N TRP A 143 -12.72 20.06 -16.63
CA TRP A 143 -11.41 20.65 -16.86
C TRP A 143 -11.48 21.83 -17.84
N ASN A 144 -12.24 21.69 -18.94
CA ASN A 144 -12.29 22.70 -20.00
C ASN A 144 -12.90 24.03 -19.52
N ASN A 145 -13.72 24.01 -18.47
CA ASN A 145 -14.38 25.20 -17.94
C ASN A 145 -13.50 25.99 -16.95
N LEU A 146 -12.60 25.32 -16.22
CA LEU A 146 -11.77 25.96 -15.19
C LEU A 146 -10.28 25.95 -15.50
N GLU A 147 -9.86 25.32 -16.60
CA GLU A 147 -8.48 25.22 -17.03
C GLU A 147 -7.75 26.57 -16.94
N GLN A 148 -8.33 27.63 -17.54
CA GLN A 148 -7.69 28.94 -17.59
C GLN A 148 -7.54 29.57 -16.21
N LYS A 149 -8.53 29.42 -15.32
CA LYS A 149 -8.49 29.94 -13.95
C LYS A 149 -7.50 29.19 -13.07
N ILE A 150 -7.35 27.88 -13.29
CA ILE A 150 -6.36 27.06 -12.58
C ILE A 150 -4.96 27.35 -13.12
N LYS A 151 -4.79 27.49 -14.45
CA LYS A 151 -3.51 27.85 -15.10
C LYS A 151 -3.02 29.24 -14.70
N SER A 152 -3.92 30.22 -14.57
CA SER A 152 -3.60 31.59 -14.13
C SER A 152 -3.29 31.71 -12.64
N GLY A 153 -3.68 30.71 -11.84
CA GLY A 153 -3.58 30.74 -10.38
C GLY A 153 -4.71 31.51 -9.68
N GLU A 154 -5.73 31.96 -10.42
CA GLU A 154 -6.95 32.56 -9.86
C GLU A 154 -7.72 31.55 -9.00
N LEU A 155 -7.68 30.27 -9.38
CA LEU A 155 -8.27 29.17 -8.63
C LEU A 155 -7.20 28.20 -8.12
N LYS A 156 -7.11 28.04 -6.80
CA LYS A 156 -6.25 27.04 -6.17
C LYS A 156 -7.04 25.78 -5.83
N VAL A 157 -6.55 24.63 -6.30
CA VAL A 157 -7.15 23.32 -5.99
C VAL A 157 -6.64 22.81 -4.64
N SER A 158 -7.52 22.69 -3.66
CA SER A 158 -7.23 22.14 -2.32
C SER A 158 -6.86 20.65 -2.37
N GLY A 159 -6.13 20.16 -1.37
CA GLY A 159 -5.89 18.73 -1.16
C GLY A 159 -7.15 17.89 -0.92
N GLU A 160 -8.24 18.50 -0.47
CA GLU A 160 -9.53 17.83 -0.25
C GLU A 160 -10.27 17.54 -1.55
N GLN A 161 -9.91 18.24 -2.62
CA GLN A 161 -10.51 18.09 -3.95
C GLN A 161 -9.79 16.96 -4.67
N TRP A 162 -10.39 15.77 -4.68
CA TRP A 162 -9.73 14.57 -5.18
C TRP A 162 -9.63 14.61 -6.71
N PRO A 163 -8.45 14.33 -7.26
CA PRO A 163 -8.25 14.39 -8.70
C PRO A 163 -8.88 13.19 -9.40
N ILE A 164 -9.41 13.37 -10.62
CA ILE A 164 -10.07 12.31 -11.40
C ILE A 164 -9.16 11.08 -11.63
N MET A 165 -7.83 11.27 -11.58
CA MET A 165 -6.85 10.17 -11.68
C MET A 165 -7.03 9.04 -10.65
N VAL A 166 -7.80 9.24 -9.57
CA VAL A 166 -8.07 8.16 -8.61
C VAL A 166 -9.14 7.18 -9.10
N TYR A 167 -9.97 7.55 -10.07
CA TYR A 167 -11.07 6.74 -10.56
C TYR A 167 -10.67 5.80 -11.71
N ALA A 168 -11.25 4.60 -11.72
CA ALA A 168 -11.15 3.66 -12.83
C ALA A 168 -11.56 4.35 -14.14
N SER A 169 -10.76 4.13 -15.18
CA SER A 169 -10.93 4.78 -16.50
C SER A 169 -11.00 6.30 -16.48
N TYR A 170 -10.63 6.95 -15.36
CA TYR A 170 -10.73 8.40 -15.15
C TYR A 170 -12.16 8.93 -15.34
N THR A 171 -13.15 8.13 -14.93
CA THR A 171 -14.58 8.47 -15.01
C THR A 171 -15.22 8.47 -13.63
N TYR A 172 -15.93 9.54 -13.29
CA TYR A 172 -16.71 9.65 -12.05
C TYR A 172 -18.20 9.41 -12.31
N ASN A 173 -18.86 8.71 -11.39
CA ASN A 173 -20.29 8.49 -11.43
C ASN A 173 -20.91 9.11 -10.17
N GLU A 174 -21.72 10.16 -10.36
CA GLU A 174 -22.37 10.89 -9.27
C GLU A 174 -23.39 10.04 -8.50
N ASP A 175 -24.10 9.14 -9.18
CA ASP A 175 -25.07 8.23 -8.56
C ASP A 175 -24.40 7.08 -7.79
N ALA A 176 -23.13 6.79 -8.10
CA ALA A 176 -22.34 5.75 -7.46
C ALA A 176 -20.89 6.18 -7.20
N PRO A 177 -20.63 7.08 -6.23
CA PRO A 177 -19.31 7.67 -6.00
C PRO A 177 -18.20 6.67 -5.65
N TRP A 178 -18.52 5.49 -5.13
CA TRP A 178 -17.53 4.44 -4.84
C TRP A 178 -17.12 3.65 -6.10
N LYS A 179 -17.89 3.73 -7.18
CA LYS A 179 -17.65 2.94 -8.39
C LYS A 179 -16.32 3.35 -9.03
N GLY A 180 -15.35 2.45 -8.99
CA GLY A 180 -14.02 2.68 -9.55
C GLY A 180 -13.11 3.57 -8.70
N LEU A 181 -13.54 3.99 -7.50
CA LEU A 181 -12.71 4.83 -6.64
C LEU A 181 -11.43 4.11 -6.22
N LEU A 182 -10.27 4.77 -6.39
CA LEU A 182 -8.93 4.23 -6.13
C LEU A 182 -8.60 2.96 -6.94
N GLN A 183 -9.18 2.82 -8.13
CA GLN A 183 -8.98 1.66 -9.02
C GLN A 183 -8.42 2.03 -10.39
N SER A 184 -7.84 3.23 -10.53
CA SER A 184 -7.28 3.68 -11.80
C SER A 184 -6.02 2.90 -12.21
N SER A 185 -5.78 2.84 -13.51
CA SER A 185 -4.61 2.14 -14.07
C SER A 185 -3.30 2.80 -13.66
N ILE A 186 -3.26 4.13 -13.55
CA ILE A 186 -2.08 4.87 -13.08
C ILE A 186 -1.73 4.52 -11.63
N LEU A 187 -2.73 4.39 -10.74
CA LEU A 187 -2.49 3.98 -9.36
C LEU A 187 -1.92 2.57 -9.29
N LEU A 188 -2.46 1.63 -10.07
CA LEU A 188 -1.93 0.26 -10.14
C LEU A 188 -0.47 0.24 -10.62
N LYS A 189 -0.12 1.02 -11.64
CA LYS A 189 1.25 1.13 -12.15
C LYS A 189 2.19 1.76 -11.11
N VAL A 190 1.78 2.84 -10.44
CA VAL A 190 2.54 3.49 -9.35
C VAL A 190 2.77 2.51 -8.20
N PHE A 191 1.71 1.83 -7.75
CA PHE A 191 1.80 0.85 -6.67
C PHE A 191 2.79 -0.26 -7.03
N ARG A 192 2.66 -0.82 -8.24
CA ARG A 192 3.60 -1.85 -8.71
C ARG A 192 5.03 -1.33 -8.75
N GLN A 193 5.25 -0.10 -9.21
CA GLN A 193 6.59 0.48 -9.22
C GLN A 193 7.19 0.55 -7.80
N ILE A 194 6.42 0.99 -6.81
CA ILE A 194 6.89 1.21 -5.44
C ILE A 194 7.09 -0.11 -4.69
N PHE A 195 6.12 -1.02 -4.78
CA PHE A 195 6.02 -2.19 -3.90
C PHE A 195 6.41 -3.51 -4.55
N THR A 196 6.33 -3.62 -5.88
CA THR A 196 6.56 -4.89 -6.60
C THR A 196 7.73 -4.86 -7.58
N SER A 197 8.20 -3.66 -7.98
CA SER A 197 9.22 -3.53 -9.00
C SER A 197 10.55 -4.11 -8.51
N ARG A 198 10.90 -5.20 -9.18
CA ARG A 198 12.00 -6.11 -8.94
C ARG A 198 13.15 -5.71 -9.86
N ASN A 199 14.18 -5.07 -9.32
CA ASN A 199 15.50 -5.18 -9.94
C ASN A 199 16.08 -6.57 -9.59
N GLY A 200 15.69 -7.61 -10.34
CA GLY A 200 16.42 -8.89 -10.45
C GLY A 200 15.82 -10.17 -9.83
N PRO A 201 16.17 -11.37 -10.32
CA PRO A 201 15.62 -12.63 -9.83
C PRO A 201 16.37 -13.16 -8.60
N ARG A 202 15.62 -13.67 -7.61
CA ARG A 202 16.10 -14.28 -6.36
C ARG A 202 16.76 -13.28 -5.41
N ASN A 203 15.98 -12.48 -4.70
CA ASN A 203 16.40 -11.90 -3.42
C ASN A 203 15.22 -11.87 -2.45
N ILE A 204 15.24 -12.81 -1.53
CA ILE A 204 14.49 -12.76 -0.27
C ILE A 204 15.26 -11.75 0.60
N GLY A 205 14.76 -10.51 0.68
CA GLY A 205 15.32 -9.47 1.55
C GLY A 205 15.60 -8.15 0.84
N MET A 206 15.17 -7.04 1.45
CA MET A 206 15.29 -5.62 0.99
C MET A 206 14.26 -5.27 -0.11
N HIS A 207 13.02 -4.84 0.16
CA HIS A 207 12.78 -3.43 0.54
C HIS A 207 11.36 -3.08 1.04
N THR A 208 10.38 -3.99 1.05
CA THR A 208 9.08 -3.82 1.71
C THR A 208 8.45 -5.20 1.88
N SER A 209 8.30 -5.69 3.11
CA SER A 209 7.68 -6.99 3.42
C SER A 209 6.16 -6.94 3.34
N LEU A 210 5.61 -6.32 2.29
CA LEU A 210 4.17 -6.19 2.13
C LEU A 210 3.63 -7.49 1.53
N THR A 211 2.88 -8.25 2.34
CA THR A 211 2.25 -9.51 1.92
C THR A 211 0.81 -9.33 1.42
N SER A 212 0.22 -8.15 1.68
CA SER A 212 -1.12 -7.78 1.27
C SER A 212 -1.22 -6.26 1.18
N VAL A 213 -2.05 -5.77 0.26
CA VAL A 213 -2.36 -4.34 0.12
C VAL A 213 -3.09 -3.83 1.36
N THR A 214 -2.67 -2.68 1.89
CA THR A 214 -3.29 -1.97 3.02
C THR A 214 -3.90 -0.64 2.57
N PRO A 215 -4.89 -0.08 3.28
CA PRO A 215 -5.39 1.27 3.02
C PRO A 215 -4.29 2.32 2.91
N ALA A 216 -3.32 2.28 3.83
CA ALA A 216 -2.19 3.19 3.85
C ALA A 216 -1.28 3.07 2.62
N SER A 217 -1.06 1.85 2.11
CA SER A 217 -0.27 1.64 0.89
C SER A 217 -0.98 2.17 -0.37
N ILE A 218 -2.32 2.08 -0.44
CA ILE A 218 -3.11 2.67 -1.52
C ILE A 218 -3.05 4.20 -1.44
N ALA A 219 -3.28 4.77 -0.24
CA ALA A 219 -3.19 6.21 -0.01
C ALA A 219 -1.79 6.75 -0.35
N TYR A 220 -0.74 6.02 0.01
CA TYR A 220 0.64 6.36 -0.36
C TYR A 220 0.83 6.38 -1.88
N ALA A 221 0.40 5.33 -2.58
CA ALA A 221 0.48 5.30 -4.04
C ALA A 221 -0.29 6.47 -4.68
N ALA A 222 -1.45 6.83 -4.16
CA ALA A 222 -2.24 7.97 -4.64
C ALA A 222 -1.52 9.31 -4.45
N VAL A 223 -0.93 9.55 -3.28
CA VAL A 223 -0.14 10.77 -3.03
C VAL A 223 1.08 10.83 -3.95
N GLN A 224 1.79 9.71 -4.11
CA GLN A 224 2.95 9.65 -5.00
C GLN A 224 2.57 9.91 -6.46
N ALA A 225 1.47 9.33 -6.94
CA ALA A 225 0.94 9.59 -8.28
C ALA A 225 0.60 11.07 -8.47
N ARG A 226 -0.16 11.65 -7.54
CA ARG A 226 -0.58 13.06 -7.58
C ARG A 226 0.64 13.98 -7.62
N PHE A 227 1.59 13.74 -6.72
CA PHE A 227 2.80 14.54 -6.64
C PHE A 227 3.67 14.38 -7.89
N ALA A 228 3.75 13.19 -8.47
CA ALA A 228 4.54 12.96 -9.69
C ALA A 228 3.97 13.75 -10.88
N LEU A 229 2.63 13.86 -11.00
CA LEU A 229 1.96 14.63 -12.03
C LEU A 229 1.99 16.15 -11.80
N LEU A 230 2.10 16.62 -10.55
CA LEU A 230 2.14 18.06 -10.23
C LEU A 230 3.46 18.71 -10.68
N SER A 231 3.41 20.01 -10.98
CA SER A 231 4.59 20.80 -11.38
C SER A 231 5.61 21.03 -10.25
N SER A 232 5.24 20.73 -8.99
CA SER A 232 6.14 20.95 -7.85
C SER A 232 7.30 19.96 -7.84
N ALA A 233 8.52 20.48 -7.71
CA ALA A 233 9.73 19.66 -7.63
C ALA A 233 9.95 19.05 -6.24
N VAL A 234 9.44 19.69 -5.17
CA VAL A 234 9.75 19.37 -3.77
C VAL A 234 8.47 19.34 -2.93
N PHE A 235 8.36 18.37 -2.03
CA PHE A 235 7.35 18.41 -0.97
C PHE A 235 7.72 19.58 -0.04
N SER A 236 6.91 20.63 0.02
CA SER A 236 7.19 21.77 0.90
C SER A 236 7.35 21.28 2.35
N ARG A 237 8.43 21.70 3.01
CA ARG A 237 8.67 21.45 4.45
C ARG A 237 8.23 22.64 5.32
N SER A 238 7.39 23.53 4.78
CA SER A 238 6.83 24.62 5.58
C SER A 238 6.03 24.05 6.76
N ASN A 239 6.02 24.74 7.91
CA ASN A 239 5.23 24.40 9.11
C ASN A 239 3.70 24.49 8.89
N THR A 240 3.25 24.34 7.65
CA THR A 240 1.85 24.36 7.21
C THR A 240 1.52 23.01 6.59
N VAL A 241 0.36 22.46 6.94
CA VAL A 241 -0.15 21.19 6.37
C VAL A 241 -0.13 21.32 4.85
N THR A 242 0.61 20.43 4.18
CA THR A 242 0.74 20.51 2.72
C THR A 242 -0.50 19.96 2.03
N ASP A 243 -0.79 20.40 0.80
CA ASP A 243 -1.92 19.86 0.01
C ASP A 243 -1.79 18.33 -0.21
N SER A 244 -0.58 17.78 -0.15
CA SER A 244 -0.33 16.33 -0.21
C SER A 244 -0.68 15.62 1.09
N GLU A 245 -0.44 16.27 2.23
CA GLU A 245 -0.82 15.76 3.55
C GLU A 245 -2.32 15.80 3.77
N ILE A 246 -2.98 16.89 3.38
CA ILE A 246 -4.45 16.98 3.36
C ILE A 246 -5.03 15.83 2.54
N PHE A 247 -4.55 15.65 1.30
CA PHE A 247 -5.03 14.58 0.44
C PHE A 247 -4.78 13.18 1.00
N TYR A 248 -3.60 12.94 1.59
CA TYR A 248 -3.31 11.68 2.26
C TYR A 248 -4.31 11.40 3.38
N ASN A 249 -4.50 12.38 4.28
CA ASN A 249 -5.39 12.25 5.42
C ASN A 249 -6.84 12.05 4.98
N CYS A 250 -7.33 12.80 3.99
CA CYS A 250 -8.67 12.60 3.45
C CYS A 250 -8.86 11.17 2.91
N VAL A 251 -7.88 10.61 2.18
CA VAL A 251 -7.96 9.25 1.67
C VAL A 251 -7.97 8.23 2.81
N ILE A 252 -7.11 8.40 3.81
CA ILE A 252 -7.10 7.52 4.99
C ILE A 252 -8.41 7.61 5.76
N ASP A 253 -8.91 8.81 6.04
CA ASP A 253 -10.17 9.02 6.75
C ASP A 253 -11.33 8.34 6.03
N ARG A 254 -11.36 8.42 4.69
CA ARG A 254 -12.38 7.73 3.88
C ARG A 254 -12.26 6.21 3.96
N LEU A 255 -11.03 5.67 3.94
CA LEU A 255 -10.77 4.23 3.97
C LEU A 255 -10.87 3.61 5.37
N GLU A 256 -10.76 4.40 6.44
CA GLU A 256 -10.88 3.94 7.83
C GLU A 256 -12.25 4.24 8.46
N ALA A 257 -13.12 4.98 7.76
CA ALA A 257 -14.46 5.29 8.24
C ALA A 257 -15.29 3.99 8.43
N PRO A 258 -15.90 3.78 9.61
CA PRO A 258 -16.68 2.58 9.92
C PRO A 258 -17.82 2.31 8.94
N ASP A 259 -18.41 3.36 8.36
CA ASP A 259 -19.52 3.24 7.43
C ASP A 259 -19.12 2.64 6.08
N ASN A 260 -17.83 2.61 5.74
CA ASN A 260 -17.32 2.18 4.43
C ASN A 260 -16.66 0.81 4.46
N ILE A 261 -16.78 0.04 5.55
CA ILE A 261 -16.07 -1.24 5.74
C ILE A 261 -16.28 -2.19 4.55
N ARG A 262 -17.52 -2.29 4.04
CA ARG A 262 -17.87 -3.21 2.94
C ARG A 262 -17.20 -2.80 1.63
N GLU A 263 -17.21 -1.52 1.31
CA GLU A 263 -16.60 -0.94 0.11
C GLU A 263 -15.08 -1.08 0.17
N VAL A 264 -14.49 -0.81 1.35
CA VAL A 264 -13.05 -0.93 1.59
C VAL A 264 -12.60 -2.39 1.49
N ASP A 265 -13.33 -3.34 2.06
CA ASP A 265 -13.03 -4.77 1.95
C ASP A 265 -13.07 -5.23 0.48
N CYS A 266 -14.07 -4.79 -0.29
CA CYS A 266 -14.17 -5.07 -1.72
C CYS A 266 -13.00 -4.45 -2.50
N LEU A 267 -12.60 -3.23 -2.17
CA LEU A 267 -11.46 -2.54 -2.75
C LEU A 267 -10.16 -3.30 -2.46
N LEU A 268 -9.90 -3.64 -1.20
CA LEU A 268 -8.71 -4.38 -0.78
C LEU A 268 -8.66 -5.77 -1.42
N ALA A 269 -9.78 -6.48 -1.52
CA ALA A 269 -9.86 -7.76 -2.22
C ALA A 269 -9.54 -7.60 -3.71
N TRP A 270 -10.05 -6.56 -4.36
CA TRP A 270 -9.73 -6.25 -5.76
C TRP A 270 -8.24 -5.97 -5.96
N TRP A 271 -7.64 -5.15 -5.11
CA TRP A 271 -6.21 -4.83 -5.16
C TRP A 271 -5.33 -6.07 -4.94
N ASN A 272 -5.63 -6.87 -3.91
CA ASN A 272 -4.86 -8.08 -3.59
C ASN A 272 -4.90 -9.11 -4.73
N ARG A 273 -6.04 -9.28 -5.42
CA ARG A 273 -6.11 -10.15 -6.61
C ARG A 273 -5.17 -9.72 -7.74
N LEU A 274 -4.95 -8.41 -7.91
CA LEU A 274 -4.14 -7.86 -9.00
C LEU A 274 -2.65 -7.71 -8.68
N ILE A 275 -2.31 -7.53 -7.40
CA ILE A 275 -0.94 -7.28 -6.93
C ILE A 275 -0.31 -8.55 -6.36
N PHE A 276 -1.07 -9.34 -5.61
CA PHE A 276 -0.62 -10.51 -4.87
C PHE A 276 -1.49 -11.74 -5.18
N PRO A 277 -1.54 -12.20 -6.46
CA PRO A 277 -2.42 -13.29 -6.87
C PRO A 277 -2.15 -14.60 -6.12
N ASP A 278 -0.88 -14.87 -5.79
CA ASP A 278 -0.46 -16.09 -5.07
C ASP A 278 -0.86 -16.10 -3.59
N HIS A 279 -1.17 -14.93 -3.01
CA HIS A 279 -1.61 -14.78 -1.63
C HIS A 279 -3.14 -14.70 -1.50
N THR A 280 -3.85 -14.67 -2.63
CA THR A 280 -5.31 -14.79 -2.63
C THR A 280 -5.64 -16.29 -2.49
N PRO A 281 -6.53 -16.71 -1.57
CA PRO A 281 -6.93 -18.10 -1.50
C PRO A 281 -7.64 -18.49 -2.80
N ILE A 282 -6.87 -19.07 -3.72
CA ILE A 282 -7.40 -19.67 -4.93
C ILE A 282 -8.30 -20.80 -4.46
N SER A 283 -9.60 -20.70 -4.71
CA SER A 283 -10.49 -21.86 -4.68
C SER A 283 -9.96 -22.83 -5.72
N ARG A 284 -9.13 -23.78 -5.29
CA ARG A 284 -8.58 -24.80 -6.17
C ARG A 284 -9.75 -25.61 -6.67
N LEU A 285 -9.94 -25.66 -7.99
CA LEU A 285 -10.90 -26.56 -8.61
C LEU A 285 -10.42 -28.00 -8.36
N ILE A 286 -10.84 -28.60 -7.25
CA ILE A 286 -10.65 -30.02 -6.99
C ILE A 286 -11.69 -30.75 -7.85
N SER A 287 -11.36 -30.98 -9.11
CA SER A 287 -12.19 -31.83 -9.97
C SER A 287 -12.16 -33.25 -9.39
N LYS A 288 -13.33 -33.74 -8.96
CA LYS A 288 -13.54 -35.14 -8.56
C LYS A 288 -13.18 -36.12 -9.70
N ASN A 289 -13.16 -35.62 -10.95
CA ASN A 289 -12.78 -36.37 -12.15
C ASN A 289 -11.32 -36.18 -12.56
N SER A 290 -10.52 -35.44 -11.80
CA SER A 290 -9.09 -35.28 -12.08
C SER A 290 -8.39 -36.64 -12.09
N VAL A 291 -7.40 -36.78 -12.97
CA VAL A 291 -6.56 -37.99 -13.08
C VAL A 291 -5.98 -38.38 -11.72
N LEU A 292 -5.56 -37.39 -10.93
CA LEU A 292 -5.01 -37.61 -9.58
C LEU A 292 -6.06 -38.16 -8.60
N ALA A 293 -7.30 -37.65 -8.63
CA ALA A 293 -8.40 -38.17 -7.80
C ALA A 293 -8.75 -39.62 -8.19
N LYS A 294 -8.79 -39.93 -9.49
CA LYS A 294 -9.03 -41.29 -9.99
C LYS A 294 -7.89 -42.26 -9.63
N ILE A 295 -6.64 -41.82 -9.69
CA ILE A 295 -5.48 -42.62 -9.26
C ILE A 295 -5.55 -42.91 -7.75
N LYS A 296 -5.88 -41.92 -6.92
CA LYS A 296 -6.04 -42.10 -5.47
C LYS A 296 -7.20 -43.04 -5.13
N ALA A 297 -8.34 -42.87 -5.78
CA ALA A 297 -9.50 -43.75 -5.60
C ALA A 297 -9.18 -45.21 -6.00
N LYS A 298 -8.48 -45.41 -7.13
CA LYS A 298 -8.05 -46.76 -7.56
C LYS A 298 -7.08 -47.39 -6.56
N ARG A 299 -6.13 -46.63 -6.02
CA ARG A 299 -5.21 -47.11 -4.97
C ARG A 299 -5.94 -47.47 -3.67
N MET A 300 -6.93 -46.68 -3.24
CA MET A 300 -7.75 -47.00 -2.08
C MET A 300 -8.59 -48.25 -2.28
N ALA A 301 -9.20 -48.44 -3.46
CA ALA A 301 -9.97 -49.63 -3.79
C ALA A 301 -9.11 -50.91 -3.81
N ILE A 302 -7.89 -50.84 -4.36
CA ILE A 302 -6.93 -51.96 -4.32
C ILE A 302 -6.54 -52.30 -2.88
N LYS A 303 -6.31 -51.29 -2.04
CA LYS A 303 -5.97 -51.49 -0.63
C LYS A 303 -7.11 -52.14 0.16
N LEU A 304 -8.36 -51.71 -0.09
CA LEU A 304 -9.56 -52.29 0.51
C LEU A 304 -9.82 -53.72 0.02
N ALA A 305 -9.56 -54.02 -1.26
CA ALA A 305 -9.67 -55.38 -1.80
C ALA A 305 -8.62 -56.33 -1.21
N ALA A 306 -7.39 -55.85 -0.98
CA ALA A 306 -6.34 -56.62 -0.30
C ALA A 306 -6.66 -56.90 1.19
N LEU A 307 -7.41 -56.00 1.83
CA LEU A 307 -7.91 -56.18 3.20
C LEU A 307 -9.18 -57.04 3.30
N GLY A 308 -9.88 -57.27 2.18
CA GLY A 308 -11.12 -58.04 2.10
C GLY A 308 -10.97 -59.49 1.65
N ASN A 309 -9.74 -60.00 1.44
CA ASN A 309 -9.50 -61.36 0.95
C ASN A 309 -8.88 -62.23 2.08
N PRO A 310 -9.64 -63.12 2.73
CA PRO A 310 -9.18 -63.89 3.89
C PRO A 310 -8.48 -65.22 3.50
N GLU A 311 -7.60 -65.22 2.49
CA GLU A 311 -6.95 -66.47 2.01
C GLU A 311 -5.43 -66.36 1.75
N THR A 312 -4.72 -65.45 2.44
CA THR A 312 -3.24 -65.40 2.34
C THR A 312 -2.54 -65.42 3.70
N LEU A 313 -3.14 -66.07 4.70
CA LEU A 313 -2.57 -66.19 6.05
C LEU A 313 -2.45 -67.65 6.55
N LEU A 314 -2.37 -68.62 5.62
CA LEU A 314 -2.05 -70.01 5.95
C LEU A 314 -1.04 -70.56 4.94
N HIS A 315 0.03 -71.19 5.48
CA HIS A 315 1.31 -71.56 4.87
C HIS A 315 2.28 -70.36 4.77
N GLN A 316 3.35 -70.26 5.55
CA GLN A 316 4.31 -71.31 5.92
C GLN A 316 4.95 -71.00 7.29
N LEU A 317 4.71 -71.86 8.28
CA LEU A 317 5.77 -72.22 9.23
C LEU A 317 6.66 -73.26 8.53
N PRO A 318 7.95 -73.31 8.87
CA PRO A 318 8.48 -74.59 9.29
C PRO A 318 9.16 -74.51 10.65
N ASP A 319 9.09 -75.67 11.27
CA ASP A 319 9.57 -76.06 12.58
C ASP A 319 11.10 -76.02 12.74
N ASN A 320 11.46 -76.14 14.02
CA ASN A 320 12.73 -76.37 14.68
C ASN A 320 13.72 -77.39 14.04
N GLU A 321 14.91 -77.42 14.68
CA GLU A 321 16.01 -78.41 14.65
C GLU A 321 17.21 -77.96 13.79
N SER A 322 18.45 -77.83 14.26
CA SER A 322 19.14 -78.17 15.53
C SER A 322 20.32 -77.21 15.77
#